data_AF-A0A920FDX4-F1
#
_entry.id   AF-A0A920FDX4-F1
#
_cell.length_a   1.000
_cell.length_b   1.000
_cell.length_c   1.000
_cell.angle_alpha   90.00
_cell.angle_beta   90.00
_cell.angle_gamma   90.00
#
_symmetry.space_group_name_H-M   'P 1'
#
loop_
_entity.id
_entity.type
_entity.pdbx_description
1 polymer ?
#
loop_
_entity_poly.entity_id
_entity_poly.type
_entity_poly.pdbx_seq_one_letter_code
_entity_poly.pdbx_strand_id
1 'polypeptide(L)'
;MDLEEPTGHLFFQNIRSERVKKSKFNIFINTKKVSINDRSFLYGDGLFETILVRDGKIYYLKDHYSRLKKGSKLLKILIPDFKSTESSIKNVLIKLKIAS
;
A
#
# COMPACT_ATOMS: atom_id res chain seq x y z
N MET A 1 18.12 -22.53 0.14
CA MET A 1 17.40 -22.22 -1.10
C MET A 1 16.09 -22.97 -1.00
N ASP A 2 14.98 -22.42 -0.52
CA ASP A 2 14.57 -21.02 -0.44
C ASP A 2 13.67 -20.84 0.79
N LEU A 3 13.95 -19.85 1.62
CA LEU A 3 13.02 -19.38 2.63
C LEU A 3 12.13 -18.36 1.91
N GLU A 4 10.84 -18.64 1.77
CA GLU A 4 9.85 -17.62 1.38
C GLU A 4 9.89 -16.51 2.43
N GLU A 5 10.63 -15.43 2.15
CA GLU A 5 10.68 -14.27 3.03
C GLU A 5 9.33 -13.52 2.95
N PRO A 6 8.80 -13.03 4.08
CA PRO A 6 7.51 -12.35 4.10
C PRO A 6 7.58 -11.02 3.35
N THR A 7 7.19 -11.02 2.08
CA THR A 7 7.04 -9.81 1.29
C THR A 7 5.83 -9.01 1.77
N GLY A 8 6.07 -7.81 2.28
CA GLY A 8 5.00 -6.84 2.57
C GLY A 8 4.52 -6.19 1.27
N HIS A 9 3.24 -6.33 0.96
CA HIS A 9 2.63 -5.72 -0.23
C HIS A 9 1.79 -4.50 0.15
N LEU A 10 1.99 -3.37 -0.53
CA LEU A 10 1.27 -2.12 -0.28
C LEU A 10 0.34 -1.82 -1.46
N PHE A 11 -0.98 -1.98 -1.27
CA PHE A 11 -2.01 -1.76 -2.30
C PHE A 11 -2.69 -0.39 -2.15
N PHE A 12 -2.87 0.33 -3.27
CA PHE A 12 -3.65 1.56 -3.36
C PHE A 12 -4.70 1.46 -4.48
N GLN A 13 -5.92 1.92 -4.23
CA GLN A 13 -7.01 1.90 -5.20
C GLN A 13 -7.41 3.31 -5.66
N ASN A 14 -7.87 3.42 -6.91
CA ASN A 14 -8.51 4.65 -7.41
C ASN A 14 -9.96 4.72 -6.93
N ILE A 15 -10.34 5.80 -6.23
CA ILE A 15 -11.75 6.07 -5.90
C ILE A 15 -12.18 7.34 -6.63
N ARG A 16 -12.53 7.17 -7.92
CA ARG A 16 -13.27 8.20 -8.67
C ARG A 16 -14.73 8.16 -8.26
N SER A 17 -15.11 8.99 -7.30
CA SER A 17 -16.50 9.35 -7.06
C SER A 17 -16.67 10.84 -7.36
N GLU A 18 -17.38 11.17 -8.44
CA GLU A 18 -17.76 12.55 -8.78
C GLU A 18 -18.82 13.15 -7.82
N ARG A 19 -19.10 12.53 -6.66
CA ARG A 19 -20.15 12.99 -5.73
C ARG A 19 -19.82 12.92 -4.24
N VAL A 20 -18.55 12.92 -3.83
CA VAL A 20 -18.22 13.02 -2.39
C VAL A 20 -17.06 13.98 -2.15
N LYS A 21 -17.33 15.15 -1.57
CA LYS A 21 -16.38 16.18 -1.09
C LYS A 21 -15.50 15.72 0.09
N LYS A 22 -15.21 14.42 0.20
CA LYS A 22 -14.31 13.80 1.20
C LYS A 22 -14.01 12.37 0.73
N SER A 23 -13.11 12.24 -0.25
CA SER A 23 -12.66 10.92 -0.70
C SER A 23 -11.93 10.23 0.46
N LYS A 24 -12.58 9.23 1.08
CA LYS A 24 -11.95 8.33 2.05
C LYS A 24 -11.09 7.35 1.26
N PHE A 25 -9.77 7.41 1.41
CA PHE A 25 -8.89 6.34 0.95
C PHE A 25 -9.02 5.14 1.86
N ASN A 26 -9.24 3.97 1.26
CA ASN A 26 -9.13 2.72 1.99
C ASN A 26 -7.67 2.27 1.88
N ILE A 27 -6.95 2.34 2.99
CA ILE A 27 -5.62 1.73 3.12
C ILE A 27 -5.87 0.35 3.72
N PHE A 28 -5.66 -0.70 2.93
CA PHE A 28 -5.80 -2.06 3.41
C PHE A 28 -4.46 -2.60 3.86
N ILE A 29 -4.44 -3.06 5.11
CA ILE A 29 -3.28 -3.66 5.73
C ILE A 29 -3.71 -5.06 6.15
N ASN A 30 -3.20 -6.09 5.47
CA ASN A 30 -3.48 -7.50 5.78
C ASN A 30 -4.99 -7.78 5.92
N THR A 31 -5.75 -7.45 4.89
CA THR A 31 -7.17 -7.84 4.82
C THR A 31 -7.29 -9.23 4.22
N LYS A 32 -7.94 -10.18 4.92
CA LYS A 32 -8.25 -11.50 4.38
C LYS A 32 -9.34 -11.46 3.29
N LYS A 33 -9.96 -10.30 3.08
CA LYS A 33 -11.11 -10.13 2.18
C LYS A 33 -10.97 -8.83 1.39
N VAL A 34 -11.10 -8.94 0.08
CA VAL A 34 -11.27 -7.79 -0.83
C VAL A 34 -12.74 -7.75 -1.24
N SER A 35 -13.31 -6.56 -1.36
CA SER A 35 -14.70 -6.42 -1.81
C SER A 35 -14.83 -6.89 -3.25
N ILE A 36 -15.90 -7.61 -3.58
CA ILE A 36 -16.21 -7.97 -4.97
C ILE A 36 -16.44 -6.71 -5.85
N ASN A 37 -16.80 -5.59 -5.22
CA ASN A 37 -17.00 -4.31 -5.89
C ASN A 37 -15.72 -3.47 -5.97
N ASP A 38 -14.56 -4.01 -5.60
CA ASP A 38 -13.29 -3.29 -5.69
C ASP A 38 -12.90 -3.09 -7.16
N ARG A 39 -12.70 -1.84 -7.59
CA ARG A 39 -12.34 -1.51 -8.97
C ARG A 39 -10.95 -2.00 -9.37
N SER A 40 -10.03 -2.12 -8.42
CA SER A 40 -8.70 -2.71 -8.64
C SER A 40 -8.84 -4.20 -8.97
N PHE A 41 -9.81 -4.88 -8.36
CA PHE A 41 -10.12 -6.28 -8.64
C PHE A 41 -10.90 -6.45 -9.95
N LEU A 42 -11.95 -5.65 -10.16
CA LEU A 42 -12.84 -5.79 -11.33
C LEU A 42 -12.22 -5.28 -12.65
N TYR A 43 -11.39 -4.25 -12.58
CA TYR A 43 -10.93 -3.51 -13.77
C TYR A 43 -9.42 -3.23 -13.77
N GLY A 44 -8.67 -3.70 -12.78
CA GLY A 44 -7.25 -3.36 -12.66
C GLY A 44 -6.98 -1.89 -12.33
N ASP A 45 -7.98 -1.14 -11.86
CA ASP A 45 -7.87 0.30 -11.53
C ASP A 45 -7.24 0.53 -10.14
N GLY A 46 -6.00 0.06 -9.99
CA GLY A 46 -5.20 0.17 -8.77
C GLY A 46 -3.71 0.31 -9.06
N LEU A 47 -2.93 0.62 -8.02
CA LEU A 47 -1.48 0.72 -8.06
C LEU A 47 -0.89 0.12 -6.80
N PHE A 48 0.25 -0.56 -6.92
CA PHE A 48 0.93 -1.16 -5.78
C PHE A 48 2.44 -1.02 -5.87
N GLU A 49 3.10 -1.21 -4.72
CA GLU A 49 4.53 -1.39 -4.60
C GLU A 49 4.82 -2.60 -3.69
N THR A 50 5.87 -3.35 -4.03
CA THR A 50 6.42 -4.43 -3.19
C THR A 50 7.69 -3.91 -2.54
N ILE A 51 7.80 -4.00 -1.21
CA ILE A 51 8.93 -3.46 -0.46
C ILE A 51 9.61 -4.59 0.30
N LEU A 52 10.94 -4.69 0.16
CA LEU A 52 11.74 -5.66 0.92
C LEU A 52 11.85 -5.21 2.37
N VAL A 53 11.54 -6.12 3.28
CA VAL A 53 11.78 -5.98 4.71
C VAL A 53 12.60 -7.16 5.17
N ARG A 54 13.74 -6.89 5.79
CA ARG A 54 14.64 -7.91 6.32
C ARG A 54 15.16 -7.47 7.68
N ASP A 55 15.12 -8.37 8.65
CA ASP A 55 15.54 -8.12 10.04
C ASP A 55 14.88 -6.86 10.63
N GLY A 56 13.56 -6.70 10.40
CA GLY A 56 12.78 -5.54 10.84
C GLY A 56 13.08 -4.22 10.11
N LYS A 57 14.05 -4.20 9.19
CA LYS A 57 14.46 -3.01 8.44
C LYS A 57 13.77 -2.95 7.08
N ILE A 58 13.16 -1.79 6.79
CA ILE A 58 12.51 -1.52 5.50
C ILE A 58 13.56 -0.95 4.53
N TYR A 59 13.75 -1.60 3.39
CA TYR A 59 14.73 -1.16 2.39
C TYR A 59 14.11 -0.17 1.40
N TYR A 60 14.86 0.91 1.12
CA TYR A 60 14.53 1.91 0.09
C TYR A 60 13.12 2.53 0.18
N LEU A 61 12.54 2.63 1.38
CA LEU A 61 11.15 3.07 1.58
C LEU A 61 10.81 4.41 0.89
N LYS A 62 11.73 5.37 0.94
CA LYS A 62 11.56 6.68 0.27
C LYS A 62 11.48 6.54 -1.25
N ASP A 63 12.26 5.65 -1.84
CA ASP A 63 12.29 5.44 -3.29
C ASP A 63 11.04 4.70 -3.76
N HIS A 64 10.61 3.67 -3.02
CA HIS A 64 9.32 3.00 -3.23
C HIS A 64 8.16 3.99 -3.16
N TYR A 65 8.11 4.84 -2.13
CA TYR A 65 7.08 5.86 -2.03
C TYR A 65 7.14 6.89 -3.17
N SER A 66 8.35 7.27 -3.61
CA SER A 66 8.53 8.19 -4.74
C SER A 66 7.95 7.61 -6.04
N ARG A 67 8.22 6.34 -6.34
CA ARG A 67 7.64 5.65 -7.50
C ARG A 67 6.13 5.50 -7.40
N LEU A 68 5.64 5.09 -6.23
CA LEU A 68 4.21 5.03 -5.97
C LEU A 68 3.56 6.40 -6.23
N LYS A 69 4.09 7.48 -5.65
CA LYS A 69 3.57 8.84 -5.82
C LYS A 69 3.56 9.29 -7.28
N LYS A 70 4.61 8.95 -8.05
CA LYS A 70 4.66 9.23 -9.49
C LYS A 70 3.54 8.47 -10.23
N GLY A 71 3.39 7.17 -10.00
CA GLY A 71 2.32 6.36 -10.60
C GLY A 71 0.92 6.85 -10.22
N SER A 72 0.72 7.18 -8.93
CA SER A 72 -0.55 7.71 -8.41
C SER A 72 -0.92 9.03 -9.08
N LYS A 73 0.06 9.92 -9.31
CA LYS A 73 -0.17 11.18 -10.04
C LYS A 73 -0.64 10.94 -11.48
N LEU A 74 -0.05 9.97 -12.18
CA LEU A 74 -0.43 9.62 -13.55
C LEU A 74 -1.84 9.02 -13.61
N LEU A 75 -2.16 8.11 -12.69
CA LEU A 75 -3.45 7.42 -12.63
C LEU A 75 -4.56 8.25 -11.95
N LYS A 76 -4.20 9.42 -11.43
CA LYS A 76 -5.06 10.29 -10.61
C LYS A 76 -5.61 9.56 -9.38
N ILE A 77 -4.81 8.64 -8.84
CA ILE A 77 -5.04 7.97 -7.57
C ILE A 77 -4.51 8.88 -6.47
N LEU A 78 -5.30 9.09 -5.44
CA LEU A 78 -4.89 9.85 -4.28
C LEU A 78 -4.29 8.87 -3.26
N ILE A 79 -3.16 9.27 -2.66
CA ILE A 79 -2.43 8.46 -1.70
C ILE A 79 -2.14 9.28 -0.44
N PRO A 80 -1.99 8.61 0.73
CA PRO A 80 -1.53 9.26 1.96
C PRO A 80 -0.15 9.90 1.79
N ASP A 81 0.16 10.84 2.68
CA ASP A 81 1.51 11.40 2.78
C ASP A 81 2.54 10.35 3.25
N PHE A 82 3.82 10.65 3.04
CA PHE A 82 4.90 9.73 3.35
C PHE A 82 4.92 9.31 4.83
N LYS A 83 4.64 10.25 5.74
CA LYS A 83 4.72 10.00 7.18
C LYS A 83 3.61 9.05 7.64
N SER A 84 2.40 9.24 7.11
CA SER A 84 1.25 8.36 7.32
C SER A 84 1.53 6.96 6.77
N THR A 85 2.03 6.86 5.53
CA THR A 85 2.43 5.57 4.93
C THR A 85 3.51 4.86 5.75
N GLU A 86 4.56 5.57 6.15
CA GLU A 86 5.64 5.01 6.97
C GLU A 86 5.12 4.48 8.31
N SER A 87 4.25 5.24 8.97
CA SER A 87 3.65 4.86 10.26
C SER A 87 2.79 3.61 10.11
N SER A 88 1.98 3.54 9.05
CA SER A 88 1.19 2.37 8.71
C SER A 88 2.06 1.12 8.49
N ILE A 89 3.16 1.22 7.75
CA ILE A 89 4.06 0.08 7.51
C ILE A 89 4.72 -0.36 8.82
N LYS A 90 5.20 0.57 9.66
CA LYS A 90 5.79 0.23 10.97
C LYS A 90 4.79 -0.53 11.86
N ASN A 91 3.53 -0.11 11.89
CA ASN A 91 2.47 -0.81 12.63
C ASN A 91 2.27 -2.24 12.13
N VAL A 92 2.42 -2.50 10.82
CA VAL A 92 2.36 -3.85 10.25
C VAL A 92 3.52 -4.71 10.72
N LEU A 93 4.74 -4.18 10.68
CA LEU A 93 5.92 -4.93 11.07
C LEU A 93 5.87 -5.36 12.53
N ILE A 94 5.40 -4.46 13.41
CA ILE A 94 5.14 -4.78 14.82
C ILE A 94 4.10 -5.90 14.95
N LYS A 95 2.97 -5.80 14.25
CA LYS A 95 1.89 -6.80 14.30
C LYS A 95 2.33 -8.18 13.79
N LEU A 96 3.21 -8.22 12.79
CA LEU A 96 3.74 -9.45 12.21
C LEU A 96 4.94 -10.01 13.00
N LYS A 97 5.38 -9.35 14.08
CA LYS A 97 6.58 -9.72 14.86
C LYS A 97 7.86 -9.78 14.02
N ILE A 98 7.92 -8.98 12.95
CA ILE A 98 9.08 -8.91 12.03
C ILE A 98 10.10 -7.87 12.54
N ALA A 99 9.70 -6.97 13.45
CA ALA A 99 10.59 -6.07 14.17
C ALA A 99 10.49 -6.34 15.69
N SER A 100 11.65 -6.60 16.30
CA SER A 100 11.86 -6.75 17.76
C SER A 100 11.96 -5.42 18.47
#